data_AF-A0A1Z5SXX0-F1
#
_entry.id   AF-A0A1Z5SXX0-F1
#
_cell.length_a   1.000
_cell.length_b   1.000
_cell.length_c   1.000
_cell.angle_alpha   90.00
_cell.angle_beta   90.00
_cell.angle_gamma   90.00
#
_symmetry.space_group_name_H-M   'P 1'
#
loop_
_entity.id
_entity.type
_entity.pdbx_description
1 polymer ?
#
loop_
_entity_poly.entity_id
_entity_poly.type
_entity_poly.pdbx_seq_one_letter_code
_entity_poly.pdbx_strand_id
1 'polypeptide(L)'
;MATLSALCEHYLEYLTNPGVTLSLVLIVLPILFGSYSVSFSLKAEQSNRVPGCLRLGLKKQSNLEDQYHDQDAASGGKPKVKALFTYPVKSARGVELAASEVQRSGLKYDRMFTFAQLASQAKNAEQKDGAASEVSHDWDHQWQTITQREIPRLALLETELWLPDPRNKPDIPAHIVRGRSRLNPPSGQSRSRSRPRGDTLELERGRKDSGAPEVSSWVANGGCLIIRFPFEPDFNPFGLRTETVTLQLPLMPTPQRRESKRYERDELSILGDAALALNVSNEIDARDLQKLKYFLGVSNPLALFRIDEHRLRSVKSCIPLDAQHDDFKIAFADSFPIGMTGLASLRAIENQLPAESKAKGKLDARRFRANIYATGTKAFEEDEWNQIAIGRRIGGSANELFEEEAGYHVACLSKCSSLQNIDPGTGVKDRHEPYETLKGLRKTEREAEPSLGVQLIPTFQLGIVKVGDEIGAWSSEDDEYPEKDG
;
A
#
# COMPACT_ATOMS: atom_id res chain seq x y z
N MET A 1 13.27 49.40 42.92
CA MET A 1 14.47 49.27 42.06
C MET A 1 15.61 48.52 42.74
N ALA A 2 15.90 48.74 44.03
CA ALA A 2 16.96 48.03 44.76
C ALA A 2 16.77 46.50 44.89
N THR A 3 15.52 46.01 44.93
CA THR A 3 15.23 44.58 45.08
C THR A 3 15.40 43.77 43.80
N LEU A 4 15.18 44.38 42.63
CA LEU A 4 15.35 43.70 41.34
C LEU A 4 16.84 43.59 40.96
N SER A 5 17.63 44.62 41.30
CA SER A 5 19.09 44.62 41.09
C SER A 5 19.78 43.55 41.94
N ALA A 6 19.42 43.42 43.22
CA ALA A 6 19.96 42.37 44.09
C ALA A 6 19.58 40.95 43.61
N LEU A 7 18.38 40.78 43.08
CA LEU A 7 17.95 39.50 42.50
C LEU A 7 18.76 39.16 41.23
N CYS A 8 18.97 40.14 40.35
CA CYS A 8 19.79 39.96 39.15
C CYS A 8 21.25 39.64 39.48
N GLU A 9 21.84 40.31 40.47
CA GLU A 9 23.20 40.01 40.94
C GLU A 9 23.29 38.60 41.50
N HIS A 10 22.31 38.15 42.29
CA HIS A 10 22.29 36.78 42.82
C HIS A 10 22.18 35.74 41.70
N TYR A 11 21.35 35.96 40.68
CA TYR A 11 21.26 35.05 39.53
C TYR A 11 22.51 35.08 38.65
N LEU A 12 23.17 36.24 38.50
CA LEU A 12 24.45 36.33 37.80
C LEU A 12 25.56 35.59 38.54
N GLU A 13 25.60 35.68 39.86
CA GLU A 13 26.58 34.95 40.69
C GLU A 13 26.30 33.43 40.69
N TYR A 14 25.02 33.05 40.65
CA TYR A 14 24.58 31.65 40.52
C TYR A 14 24.92 31.07 39.13
N LEU A 15 24.71 31.83 38.06
CA LEU A 15 25.01 31.43 36.67
C LEU A 15 26.47 31.60 36.28
N THR A 16 27.31 32.26 37.08
CA THR A 16 28.77 32.33 36.87
C THR A 16 29.51 31.27 37.68
N ASN A 17 28.83 30.57 38.58
CA ASN A 17 29.41 29.45 39.32
C ASN A 17 29.78 28.31 38.33
N PRO A 18 31.06 27.87 38.30
CA PRO A 18 31.54 26.87 37.36
C PRO A 18 30.84 25.51 37.52
N GLY A 19 30.36 25.15 38.72
CA GLY A 19 29.62 23.90 38.93
C GLY A 19 28.19 23.94 38.38
N VAL A 20 27.52 25.09 38.49
CA VAL A 20 26.15 25.30 38.01
C VAL A 20 26.13 25.41 36.49
N THR A 21 27.08 26.15 35.90
CA THR A 21 27.23 26.25 34.43
C THR A 21 27.55 24.91 33.79
N LEU A 22 28.45 24.12 34.38
CA LEU A 22 28.77 22.78 33.89
C LEU A 22 27.54 21.86 33.95
N SER A 23 26.76 21.92 35.03
CA SER A 23 25.53 21.13 35.18
C SER A 23 24.44 21.55 34.19
N LEU A 24 24.25 22.86 33.98
CA LEU A 24 23.32 23.40 32.98
C LEU A 24 23.73 22.98 31.56
N VAL A 25 25.02 23.03 31.23
CA VAL A 25 25.54 22.57 29.94
C VAL A 25 25.34 21.06 29.78
N LEU A 26 25.64 20.25 30.81
CA LEU A 26 25.48 18.79 30.75
C LEU A 26 24.01 18.33 30.68
N ILE A 27 23.05 19.14 31.11
CA ILE A 27 21.62 18.79 31.06
C ILE A 27 20.93 19.41 29.84
N VAL A 28 21.14 20.70 29.59
CA VAL A 28 20.41 21.45 28.55
C VAL A 28 21.00 21.20 27.17
N LEU A 29 22.33 21.04 27.05
CA LEU A 29 22.96 20.85 25.75
C LEU A 29 22.55 19.50 25.12
N PRO A 30 22.44 18.37 25.85
CA PRO A 30 21.87 17.13 25.29
C PRO A 30 20.38 17.23 24.93
N ILE A 31 19.57 17.99 25.69
CA ILE A 31 18.14 18.18 25.39
C ILE A 31 17.95 19.04 24.14
N LEU A 32 18.68 20.15 24.03
CA LEU A 32 18.68 20.99 22.83
C LEU A 32 19.27 20.25 21.63
N PHE A 33 20.34 19.48 21.83
CA PHE A 33 20.95 18.67 20.78
C PHE A 33 20.05 17.52 20.33
N GLY A 34 19.38 16.83 21.26
CA GLY A 34 18.37 15.80 20.93
C GLY A 34 17.17 16.39 20.19
N SER A 35 16.69 17.56 20.62
CA SER A 35 15.59 18.26 19.92
C SER A 35 16.01 18.74 18.52
N TYR A 36 17.26 19.19 18.39
CA TYR A 36 17.83 19.62 17.12
C TYR A 36 18.14 18.45 16.19
N SER A 37 18.66 17.33 16.69
CA SER A 37 18.95 16.14 15.90
C SER A 37 17.67 15.47 15.40
N VAL A 38 16.60 15.42 16.22
CA VAL A 38 15.27 14.98 15.77
C VAL A 38 14.74 15.93 14.68
N SER A 39 14.86 17.25 14.87
CA SER A 39 14.43 18.23 13.87
C SER A 39 15.27 18.22 12.58
N PHE A 40 16.56 17.89 12.70
CA PHE A 40 17.50 17.79 11.57
C PHE A 40 17.31 16.48 10.80
N SER A 41 17.03 15.37 11.49
CA SER A 41 16.70 14.09 10.87
C SER A 41 15.36 14.17 10.10
N LEU A 42 14.37 14.88 10.64
CA LEU A 42 13.12 15.20 9.92
C LEU A 42 13.35 16.10 8.69
N LYS A 43 14.38 16.94 8.68
CA LYS A 43 14.76 17.77 7.52
C LYS A 43 15.65 17.06 6.50
N ALA A 44 16.26 15.93 6.88
CA ALA A 44 17.08 15.11 6.00
C ALA A 44 16.24 14.12 5.16
N GLU A 45 14.92 14.28 5.11
CA GLU A 45 14.09 13.86 3.96
C GLU A 45 14.49 14.65 2.71
N GLN A 46 15.71 14.44 2.21
CA GLN A 46 15.97 14.69 0.81
C GLN A 46 15.12 13.70 0.02
N SER A 47 13.96 14.18 -0.43
CA SER A 47 13.16 13.63 -1.52
C SER A 47 14.13 13.14 -2.61
N ASN A 48 14.42 11.85 -2.60
CA ASN A 48 15.20 11.18 -3.64
C ASN A 48 14.33 11.16 -4.88
N ARG A 49 14.32 12.30 -5.59
CA ARG A 49 13.58 12.50 -6.83
C ARG A 49 14.01 11.44 -7.83
N VAL A 50 13.08 10.57 -8.22
CA VAL A 50 13.34 9.54 -9.24
C VAL A 50 13.39 10.20 -10.62
N PRO A 51 14.52 10.15 -11.35
CA PRO A 51 14.63 10.77 -12.66
C PRO A 51 13.56 10.30 -13.63
N GLY A 52 12.94 11.24 -14.33
CA GLY A 52 11.93 10.97 -15.36
C GLY A 52 10.55 10.58 -14.82
N CYS A 53 10.40 10.41 -13.51
CA CYS A 53 9.16 9.96 -12.88
C CYS A 53 8.43 11.05 -12.07
N LEU A 54 7.17 10.79 -11.77
CA LEU A 54 6.27 11.56 -10.92
C LEU A 54 5.82 10.69 -9.75
N ARG A 55 5.89 11.23 -8.53
CA ARG A 55 5.36 10.56 -7.35
C ARG A 55 3.84 10.48 -7.43
N LEU A 56 3.31 9.26 -7.31
CA LEU A 56 1.90 8.97 -7.14
C LEU A 56 1.56 8.92 -5.64
N GLY A 57 0.39 9.44 -5.29
CA GLY A 57 -0.13 9.46 -3.93
C GLY A 57 -0.45 10.87 -3.45
N LEU A 58 -1.21 10.96 -2.36
CA LEU A 58 -1.52 12.24 -1.72
C LEU A 58 -0.26 12.82 -1.04
N LYS A 59 -0.10 14.13 -1.18
CA LYS A 59 0.93 14.91 -0.49
C LYS A 59 0.40 15.72 0.70
N LYS A 60 -0.91 15.94 0.70
CA LYS A 60 -1.63 16.68 1.73
C LYS A 60 -2.02 15.71 2.86
N GLN A 61 -2.77 16.21 3.83
CA GLN A 61 -3.40 15.38 4.85
C GLN A 61 -4.22 14.26 4.22
N SER A 62 -4.28 13.14 4.95
CA SER A 62 -5.07 11.97 4.58
C SER A 62 -6.55 12.31 4.53
N ASN A 63 -7.31 11.71 3.62
CA ASN A 63 -8.77 11.81 3.66
C ASN A 63 -9.38 11.02 4.84
N LEU A 64 -8.57 10.29 5.61
CA LEU A 64 -9.00 9.59 6.83
C LEU A 64 -8.66 10.36 8.12
N GLU A 65 -8.16 11.59 8.04
CA GLU A 65 -7.84 12.40 9.22
C GLU A 65 -9.08 12.65 10.08
N ASP A 66 -10.24 12.86 9.44
CA ASP A 66 -11.54 13.11 10.07
C ASP A 66 -12.40 11.85 10.21
N GLN A 67 -11.80 10.65 10.08
CA GLN A 67 -12.54 9.37 10.07
C GLN A 67 -13.39 9.15 11.34
N TYR A 68 -13.03 9.77 12.46
CA TYR A 68 -13.72 9.64 13.75
C TYR A 68 -14.99 10.50 13.86
N HIS A 69 -15.19 11.46 12.95
CA HIS A 69 -16.31 12.40 13.02
C HIS A 69 -17.47 12.00 12.12
N ASP A 70 -18.67 11.98 12.68
CA ASP A 70 -19.89 11.59 11.98
C ASP A 70 -20.55 12.73 11.19
N GLN A 71 -19.76 13.51 10.46
CA GLN A 71 -20.28 14.69 9.74
C GLN A 71 -21.15 14.31 8.54
N ASP A 72 -20.88 13.17 7.89
CA ASP A 72 -21.54 12.80 6.63
C ASP A 72 -22.87 12.05 6.84
N ALA A 73 -23.06 11.34 7.97
CA ALA A 73 -24.28 10.56 8.24
C ALA A 73 -25.53 11.42 8.41
N ALA A 74 -25.36 12.69 8.84
CA ALA A 74 -26.46 13.62 9.02
C ALA A 74 -27.04 14.18 7.72
N SER A 75 -26.38 13.97 6.58
CA SER A 75 -26.71 14.67 5.32
C SER A 75 -27.71 13.94 4.42
N GLY A 76 -28.05 12.67 4.71
CA GLY A 76 -28.93 11.87 3.84
C GLY A 76 -28.40 11.73 2.40
N GLY A 77 -27.12 12.05 2.17
CA GLY A 77 -26.49 11.96 0.87
C GLY A 77 -26.19 10.51 0.49
N LYS A 78 -26.09 10.25 -0.82
CA LYS A 78 -25.67 8.94 -1.33
C LYS A 78 -24.26 8.59 -0.81
N PRO A 79 -23.96 7.30 -0.58
CA PRO A 79 -22.62 6.85 -0.22
C PRO A 79 -21.56 7.29 -1.24
N LYS A 80 -20.34 7.62 -0.77
CA LYS A 80 -19.24 8.11 -1.61
C LYS A 80 -17.89 7.52 -1.20
N VAL A 81 -16.95 7.50 -2.13
CA VAL A 81 -15.55 7.16 -1.86
C VAL A 81 -14.91 8.27 -1.03
N LYS A 82 -14.65 8.00 0.26
CA LYS A 82 -13.95 8.92 1.18
C LYS A 82 -12.43 8.86 0.98
N ALA A 83 -11.87 7.66 0.88
CA ALA A 83 -10.44 7.48 0.69
C ALA A 83 -10.14 6.26 -0.20
N LEU A 84 -9.02 6.31 -0.91
CA LEU A 84 -8.59 5.26 -1.82
C LEU A 84 -7.13 4.90 -1.52
N PHE A 85 -6.85 3.61 -1.38
CA PHE A 85 -5.54 3.08 -1.04
C PHE A 85 -5.12 1.97 -2.01
N THR A 86 -3.86 2.03 -2.42
CA THR A 86 -3.15 0.89 -3.03
C THR A 86 -2.08 0.40 -2.07
N TYR A 87 -1.80 -0.90 -2.06
CA TYR A 87 -0.76 -1.52 -1.24
C TYR A 87 0.30 -2.13 -2.14
N PRO A 88 1.29 -1.37 -2.67
CA PRO A 88 2.23 -1.86 -3.67
C PRO A 88 2.97 -3.12 -3.25
N VAL A 89 3.32 -3.17 -1.96
CA VAL A 89 3.93 -4.33 -1.31
C VAL A 89 2.89 -4.93 -0.35
N LYS A 90 2.60 -6.22 -0.52
CA LYS A 90 1.76 -7.00 0.39
C LYS A 90 2.26 -6.81 1.82
N SER A 91 1.34 -6.61 2.75
CA SER A 91 1.62 -6.45 4.19
C SER A 91 2.31 -5.14 4.61
N ALA A 92 2.84 -4.35 3.67
CA ALA A 92 3.45 -3.06 3.96
C ALA A 92 2.41 -1.93 4.10
N ARG A 93 2.87 -0.71 4.39
CA ARG A 93 2.03 0.49 4.44
C ARG A 93 1.47 0.82 3.05
N GLY A 94 0.21 1.21 3.01
CA GLY A 94 -0.47 1.61 1.77
C GLY A 94 -0.14 3.05 1.36
N VAL A 95 -0.28 3.32 0.06
CA VAL A 95 -0.22 4.65 -0.53
C VAL A 95 -1.65 5.14 -0.75
N GLU A 96 -1.99 6.27 -0.13
CA GLU A 96 -3.29 6.91 -0.36
C GLU A 96 -3.30 7.65 -1.69
N LEU A 97 -4.38 7.50 -2.45
CA LEU A 97 -4.53 7.98 -3.82
C LEU A 97 -5.73 8.93 -3.93
N ALA A 98 -5.65 9.92 -4.83
CA ALA A 98 -6.82 10.70 -5.24
C ALA A 98 -7.66 9.96 -6.30
N ALA A 99 -7.02 9.11 -7.09
CA ALA A 99 -7.62 8.32 -8.16
C ALA A 99 -6.76 7.09 -8.45
N SER A 100 -7.37 6.02 -8.93
CA SER A 100 -6.68 4.81 -9.38
C SER A 100 -7.32 4.26 -10.64
N GLU A 101 -6.47 3.75 -11.53
CA GLU A 101 -6.92 2.84 -12.58
C GLU A 101 -7.34 1.53 -11.94
N VAL A 102 -8.44 0.97 -12.45
CA VAL A 102 -9.02 -0.30 -12.03
C VAL A 102 -8.93 -1.24 -13.22
N GLN A 103 -8.26 -2.36 -13.00
CA GLN A 103 -8.19 -3.47 -13.95
C GLN A 103 -9.07 -4.60 -13.44
N ARG A 104 -9.34 -5.58 -14.30
CA ARG A 104 -10.07 -6.79 -13.87
C ARG A 104 -9.42 -7.51 -12.68
N SER A 105 -8.10 -7.34 -12.51
CA SER A 105 -7.31 -7.88 -11.40
C SER A 105 -7.24 -7.00 -10.14
N GLY A 106 -7.90 -5.85 -10.14
CA GLY A 106 -7.95 -4.91 -9.01
C GLY A 106 -7.40 -3.53 -9.32
N LEU A 107 -7.04 -2.79 -8.27
CA LEU A 107 -6.41 -1.49 -8.45
C LEU A 107 -5.02 -1.65 -9.05
N LYS A 108 -4.66 -0.77 -10.00
CA LYS A 108 -3.33 -0.78 -10.60
C LYS A 108 -2.25 -0.62 -9.52
N TYR A 109 -1.19 -1.41 -9.64
CA TYR A 109 -0.07 -1.49 -8.71
C TYR A 109 -0.40 -2.07 -7.32
N ASP A 110 -1.63 -2.51 -7.05
CA ASP A 110 -1.97 -3.10 -5.76
C ASP A 110 -1.41 -4.52 -5.62
N ARG A 111 -0.67 -4.74 -4.53
CA ARG A 111 -0.10 -6.03 -4.11
C ARG A 111 0.70 -6.73 -5.21
N MET A 112 1.47 -5.94 -5.96
CA MET A 112 2.37 -6.43 -7.03
C MET A 112 3.69 -6.98 -6.50
N PHE A 113 4.06 -6.60 -5.28
CA PHE A 113 5.28 -7.04 -4.60
C PHE A 113 4.96 -7.73 -3.28
N THR A 114 5.83 -8.63 -2.83
CA THR A 114 5.75 -9.26 -1.51
C THR A 114 7.13 -9.63 -1.00
N PHE A 115 7.30 -9.58 0.32
CA PHE A 115 8.44 -10.23 0.97
C PHE A 115 8.14 -11.71 1.20
N ALA A 116 9.16 -12.54 1.10
CA ALA A 116 9.07 -13.95 1.43
C ALA A 116 10.33 -14.43 2.15
N GLN A 117 10.15 -15.43 3.01
CA GLN A 117 11.24 -16.14 3.65
C GLN A 117 11.40 -17.53 3.06
N LEU A 118 12.62 -18.03 2.97
CA LEU A 118 12.86 -19.40 2.55
C LEU A 118 12.61 -20.32 3.76
N ALA A 119 11.55 -21.11 3.71
CA ALA A 119 11.24 -22.12 4.70
C ALA A 119 11.81 -23.46 4.25
N SER A 120 12.42 -24.19 5.19
CA SER A 120 12.98 -25.53 4.95
C SER A 120 12.16 -26.55 5.71
N GLN A 121 11.59 -27.54 5.03
CA GLN A 121 10.92 -28.68 5.65
C GLN A 121 11.70 -29.95 5.36
N ALA A 122 11.91 -30.78 6.38
CA ALA A 122 12.53 -32.09 6.17
C ALA A 122 11.53 -32.94 5.37
N LYS A 123 11.98 -33.57 4.27
CA LYS A 123 11.13 -34.53 3.56
C LYS A 123 10.85 -35.69 4.50
N ASN A 124 9.58 -35.99 4.78
CA ASN A 124 9.26 -37.20 5.53
C ASN A 124 9.77 -38.40 4.72
N ALA A 125 10.63 -39.23 5.33
CA ALA A 125 10.97 -40.53 4.76
C ALA A 125 9.66 -41.31 4.57
N GLU A 126 9.41 -41.83 3.38
CA GLU A 126 8.25 -42.68 3.11
C GLU A 126 8.20 -43.79 4.16
N GLN A 127 7.14 -43.78 4.96
CA GLN A 127 6.95 -44.73 6.05
C GLN A 127 6.62 -46.10 5.45
N LYS A 128 7.66 -46.90 5.16
CA LYS A 128 7.50 -48.34 4.97
C LYS A 128 7.41 -48.99 6.35
N ASP A 129 6.28 -49.63 6.59
CA ASP A 129 5.86 -50.36 7.79
C ASP A 129 7.00 -50.77 8.76
N GLY A 130 6.98 -50.15 9.95
CA GLY A 130 7.47 -50.80 11.18
C GLY A 130 8.93 -50.56 11.61
N ALA A 131 9.72 -49.74 10.92
CA ALA A 131 11.05 -49.34 11.40
C ALA A 131 11.07 -47.86 11.83
N ALA A 132 11.84 -47.54 12.88
CA ALA A 132 11.98 -46.18 13.42
C ALA A 132 12.33 -45.18 12.31
N SER A 133 11.63 -44.03 12.28
CA SER A 133 11.84 -42.97 11.30
C SER A 133 13.33 -42.61 11.20
N GLU A 134 13.96 -42.96 10.08
CA GLU A 134 15.27 -42.43 9.73
C GLU A 134 15.13 -40.92 9.55
N VAL A 135 16.07 -40.15 10.12
CA VAL A 135 16.13 -38.70 9.94
C VAL A 135 16.48 -38.45 8.47
N SER A 136 15.52 -37.93 7.70
CA SER A 136 15.76 -37.55 6.32
C SER A 136 16.78 -36.41 6.24
N HIS A 137 17.81 -36.60 5.41
CA HIS A 137 18.81 -35.57 5.11
C HIS A 137 18.42 -34.69 3.92
N ASP A 138 17.28 -34.96 3.29
CA ASP A 138 16.78 -34.21 2.13
C ASP A 138 15.75 -33.17 2.59
N TRP A 139 16.03 -31.91 2.28
CA TRP A 139 15.23 -30.76 2.70
C TRP A 139 14.51 -30.18 1.49
N ASP A 140 13.21 -29.93 1.64
CA ASP A 140 12.46 -29.16 0.67
C ASP A 140 12.48 -27.69 1.07
N HIS A 141 12.89 -26.83 0.14
CA HIS A 141 13.02 -25.40 0.35
C HIS A 141 11.95 -24.68 -0.45
N GLN A 142 11.04 -23.99 0.23
CA GLN A 142 9.97 -23.25 -0.41
C GLN A 142 9.90 -21.83 0.11
N TRP A 143 9.76 -20.87 -0.81
CA TRP A 143 9.51 -19.48 -0.44
C TRP A 143 8.11 -19.33 0.12
N GLN A 144 8.01 -18.81 1.34
CA GLN A 144 6.75 -18.52 2.01
C GLN A 144 6.58 -17.02 2.18
N THR A 145 5.45 -16.49 1.69
CA THR A 145 5.16 -15.07 1.83
C THR A 145 5.01 -14.67 3.29
N ILE A 146 5.62 -13.54 3.65
CA ILE A 146 5.56 -13.00 5.01
C ILE A 146 4.35 -12.07 5.10
N THR A 147 3.56 -12.24 6.15
CA THR A 147 2.39 -11.43 6.40
C THR A 147 2.58 -10.45 7.55
N GLN A 148 1.84 -9.33 7.52
CA GLN A 148 1.84 -8.37 8.62
C GLN A 148 1.37 -9.02 9.94
N ARG A 149 0.56 -10.10 9.87
CA ARG A 149 0.11 -10.87 11.05
C ARG A 149 1.26 -11.52 11.81
N GLU A 150 2.22 -12.03 11.06
CA GLU A 150 3.43 -12.71 11.54
C GLU A 150 4.49 -11.69 11.92
N ILE A 151 4.70 -10.67 11.08
CA ILE A 151 5.70 -9.62 11.28
C ILE A 151 5.01 -8.24 11.27
N PRO A 152 4.55 -7.74 12.43
CA PRO A 152 3.87 -6.45 12.56
C PRO A 152 4.71 -5.26 12.08
N ARG A 153 6.05 -5.35 12.16
CA ARG A 153 6.98 -4.30 11.70
C ARG A 153 6.90 -4.03 10.20
N LEU A 154 6.29 -4.92 9.40
CA LEU A 154 5.95 -4.64 8.01
C LEU A 154 5.04 -3.40 7.86
N ALA A 155 4.23 -3.08 8.88
CA ALA A 155 3.42 -1.86 8.92
C ALA A 155 4.23 -0.57 8.77
N LEU A 156 5.48 -0.61 9.23
CA LEU A 156 6.39 0.54 9.27
C LEU A 156 7.22 0.70 7.99
N LEU A 157 7.09 -0.24 7.04
CA LEU A 157 7.69 -0.09 5.73
C LEU A 157 6.87 0.92 4.91
N GLU A 158 7.40 2.12 4.78
CA GLU A 158 6.79 3.17 3.96
C GLU A 158 7.00 2.86 2.49
N THR A 159 5.94 3.00 1.69
CA THR A 159 6.00 2.73 0.26
C THR A 159 5.69 4.01 -0.52
N GLU A 160 6.41 4.23 -1.62
CA GLU A 160 6.09 5.27 -2.59
C GLU A 160 6.11 4.71 -4.00
N LEU A 161 5.15 5.13 -4.82
CA LEU A 161 5.09 4.82 -6.24
C LEU A 161 5.55 6.02 -7.06
N TRP A 162 6.52 5.81 -7.95
CA TRP A 162 7.00 6.82 -8.88
C TRP A 162 6.77 6.35 -10.32
N LEU A 163 5.84 6.98 -11.02
CA LEU A 163 5.43 6.59 -12.37
C LEU A 163 6.13 7.43 -13.44
N PRO A 164 6.42 6.90 -14.64
CA PRO A 164 6.96 7.70 -15.74
C PRO A 164 6.13 8.96 -16.03
N ASP A 165 6.77 10.13 -16.15
CA ASP A 165 6.09 11.37 -16.54
C ASP A 165 5.62 11.21 -18.00
N PRO A 166 4.31 11.23 -18.30
CA PRO A 166 3.80 11.03 -19.66
C PRO A 166 4.30 12.10 -20.65
N ARG A 167 4.81 13.23 -20.15
CA ARG A 167 5.41 14.31 -20.97
C ARG A 167 6.86 14.01 -21.35
N ASN A 168 7.55 13.15 -20.61
CA ASN A 168 8.86 12.64 -20.96
C ASN A 168 8.66 11.43 -21.87
N LYS A 169 8.30 11.65 -23.14
CA LYS A 169 8.34 10.58 -24.12
C LYS A 169 9.80 10.08 -24.23
N PRO A 170 10.06 8.77 -24.12
CA PRO A 170 11.37 8.25 -24.48
C PRO A 170 11.61 8.61 -25.95
N ASP A 171 12.80 9.11 -26.29
CA ASP A 171 13.20 9.29 -27.68
C ASP A 171 13.09 7.92 -28.35
N ILE A 172 12.14 7.78 -29.28
CA ILE A 172 11.92 6.52 -30.00
C ILE A 172 13.23 6.16 -30.70
N PRO A 173 13.85 4.99 -30.42
CA PRO A 173 15.06 4.59 -31.09
C PRO A 173 14.87 4.59 -32.61
N ALA A 174 15.82 5.18 -33.35
CA ALA A 174 15.75 5.35 -34.80
C ALA A 174 15.53 4.04 -35.60
N HIS A 175 15.74 2.87 -34.98
CA HIS A 175 15.51 1.57 -35.61
C HIS A 175 14.02 1.19 -35.71
N ILE A 176 13.12 1.80 -34.93
CA ILE A 176 11.65 1.56 -35.01
C ILE A 176 10.99 2.47 -36.07
N VAL A 177 11.68 3.53 -36.52
CA VAL A 177 11.10 4.58 -37.39
C VAL A 177 11.11 4.20 -38.89
N ARG A 178 11.72 3.08 -39.30
CA ARG A 178 11.80 2.70 -40.73
C ARG A 178 10.48 2.19 -41.36
N GLY A 179 9.36 2.23 -40.65
CA GLY A 179 8.09 1.64 -41.13
C GLY A 179 6.88 2.57 -41.22
N ARG A 180 6.99 3.89 -40.97
CA ARG A 180 5.81 4.79 -41.06
C ARG A 180 6.02 5.84 -42.15
N SER A 181 5.28 5.65 -43.23
CA SER A 181 5.13 6.60 -44.34
C SER A 181 4.83 8.01 -43.83
N ARG A 182 5.58 9.00 -44.31
CA ARG A 182 5.41 10.41 -43.98
C ARG A 182 4.11 10.92 -44.62
N LEU A 183 3.05 11.03 -43.83
CA LEU A 183 1.98 11.96 -44.11
C LEU A 183 2.25 13.23 -43.30
N ASN A 184 2.79 14.24 -43.97
CA ASN A 184 2.92 15.58 -43.41
C ASN A 184 1.52 16.22 -43.34
N PRO A 185 1.04 16.68 -42.17
CA PRO A 185 -0.12 17.57 -42.14
C PRO A 185 0.31 18.99 -42.55
N PRO A 186 -0.55 19.77 -43.21
CA PRO A 186 -0.22 21.13 -43.62
C PRO A 186 -0.13 22.06 -42.41
N SER A 187 0.87 22.93 -42.46
CA SER A 187 1.11 24.02 -41.52
C SER A 187 -0.05 25.01 -41.50
N GLY A 188 -0.67 25.23 -40.34
CA GLY A 188 -1.73 26.23 -40.19
C GLY A 188 -2.05 26.59 -38.74
N GLN A 189 -1.58 27.78 -38.35
CA GLN A 189 -2.11 28.69 -37.32
C GLN A 189 -1.94 28.30 -35.83
N SER A 190 -1.07 29.09 -35.18
CA SER A 190 -0.99 29.30 -33.74
C SER A 190 -2.34 29.72 -33.17
N ARG A 191 -2.92 28.92 -32.27
CA ARG A 191 -4.00 29.36 -31.37
C ARG A 191 -3.52 29.27 -29.93
N SER A 192 -3.36 30.45 -29.31
CA SER A 192 -3.18 30.59 -27.88
C SER A 192 -4.40 30.02 -27.15
N ARG A 193 -4.21 28.91 -26.41
CA ARG A 193 -5.23 28.40 -25.48
C ARG A 193 -4.92 28.88 -24.07
N SER A 194 -5.76 29.78 -23.59
CA SER A 194 -5.93 30.11 -22.17
C SER A 194 -6.33 28.86 -21.40
N ARG A 195 -5.62 28.58 -20.29
CA ARG A 195 -5.87 27.45 -19.40
C ARG A 195 -7.03 27.76 -18.44
N PRO A 196 -7.99 26.86 -18.22
CA PRO A 196 -8.85 26.94 -17.04
C PRO A 196 -8.05 26.47 -15.81
N ARG A 197 -8.18 27.20 -14.69
CA ARG A 197 -7.70 26.78 -13.37
C ARG A 197 -8.58 25.63 -12.88
N GLY A 198 -8.16 24.39 -13.17
CA GLY A 198 -8.61 23.19 -12.48
C GLY A 198 -7.61 22.83 -11.40
N ASP A 199 -8.11 22.37 -10.25
CA ASP A 199 -7.33 21.93 -9.09
C ASP A 199 -6.32 20.85 -9.54
N THR A 200 -5.07 21.25 -9.71
CA THR A 200 -4.05 20.41 -10.34
C THR A 200 -3.38 19.61 -9.23
N LEU A 201 -3.49 18.28 -9.28
CA LEU A 201 -2.67 17.37 -8.48
C LEU A 201 -1.21 17.85 -8.56
N GLU A 202 -0.68 18.39 -7.46
CA GLU A 202 0.70 18.86 -7.41
C GLU A 202 1.65 17.65 -7.44
N LEU A 203 2.02 17.20 -8.63
CA LEU A 203 2.91 16.05 -8.83
C LEU A 203 4.37 16.47 -8.61
N GLU A 204 5.11 15.71 -7.79
CA GLU A 204 6.53 15.97 -7.56
C GLU A 204 7.33 15.49 -8.76
N ARG A 205 8.15 16.37 -9.33
CA ARG A 205 8.84 16.09 -10.58
C ARG A 205 10.27 15.63 -10.34
N GLY A 206 10.57 14.45 -10.87
CA GLY A 206 11.93 13.97 -11.07
C GLY A 206 12.78 14.87 -11.97
N ARG A 207 14.11 14.75 -11.86
CA ARG A 207 15.04 15.33 -12.84
C ARG A 207 14.81 14.69 -14.21
N LYS A 208 15.01 15.40 -15.33
CA LYS A 208 14.84 14.81 -16.69
C LYS A 208 15.83 13.65 -16.90
N ASP A 209 15.35 12.49 -17.34
CA ASP A 209 16.14 11.25 -17.56
C ASP A 209 16.72 11.17 -18.99
N SER A 210 17.09 12.30 -19.60
CA SER A 210 17.52 12.33 -20.99
C SER A 210 18.94 11.74 -21.13
N GLY A 211 19.03 10.45 -21.44
CA GLY A 211 20.28 9.79 -21.87
C GLY A 211 20.71 8.55 -21.07
N ALA A 212 19.93 8.09 -20.07
CA ALA A 212 20.26 6.85 -19.37
C ALA A 212 20.04 5.61 -20.28
N PRO A 213 20.94 4.60 -20.25
CA PRO A 213 20.68 3.31 -20.88
C PRO A 213 19.35 2.70 -20.43
N GLU A 214 18.65 2.00 -21.32
CA GLU A 214 17.32 1.40 -21.05
C GLU A 214 17.29 0.51 -19.79
N VAL A 215 18.40 -0.16 -19.50
CA VAL A 215 18.59 -1.03 -18.31
C VAL A 215 18.55 -0.21 -17.00
N SER A 216 19.13 1.00 -16.99
CA SER A 216 19.22 1.85 -15.79
C SER A 216 18.12 2.91 -15.70
N SER A 217 17.46 3.25 -16.81
CA SER A 217 16.37 4.24 -16.84
C SER A 217 15.14 3.74 -16.08
N TRP A 218 14.67 4.52 -15.10
CA TRP A 218 13.43 4.20 -14.37
C TRP A 218 12.19 4.32 -15.28
N VAL A 219 12.21 5.25 -16.23
CA VAL A 219 11.12 5.46 -17.19
C VAL A 219 10.90 4.20 -18.04
N ALA A 220 11.98 3.62 -18.57
CA ALA A 220 11.91 2.40 -19.38
C ALA A 220 11.42 1.18 -18.57
N ASN A 221 11.71 1.15 -17.27
CA ASN A 221 11.33 0.06 -16.36
C ASN A 221 9.99 0.31 -15.65
N GLY A 222 9.09 1.07 -16.28
CA GLY A 222 7.72 1.32 -15.80
C GLY A 222 7.62 2.21 -14.56
N GLY A 223 8.72 2.82 -14.12
CA GLY A 223 8.83 3.63 -12.92
C GLY A 223 9.62 2.95 -11.79
N CYS A 224 9.47 3.48 -10.58
CA CYS A 224 10.20 3.03 -9.39
C CYS A 224 9.24 2.86 -8.20
N LEU A 225 9.35 1.74 -7.51
CA LEU A 225 8.84 1.54 -6.15
C LEU A 225 9.96 1.90 -5.18
N ILE A 226 9.67 2.81 -4.26
CA ILE A 226 10.55 3.10 -3.14
C ILE A 226 9.98 2.46 -1.87
N ILE A 227 10.83 1.78 -1.10
CA ILE A 227 10.51 1.28 0.24
C ILE A 227 11.46 1.94 1.24
N ARG A 228 10.93 2.56 2.29
CA ARG A 228 11.74 3.17 3.36
C ARG A 228 11.43 2.58 4.72
N PHE A 229 12.46 2.50 5.55
CA PHE A 229 12.33 2.08 6.94
C PHE A 229 13.44 2.67 7.81
N PRO A 230 13.16 2.96 9.09
CA PRO A 230 14.17 3.39 10.03
C PRO A 230 15.04 2.19 10.44
N PHE A 231 16.35 2.38 10.44
CA PHE A 231 17.31 1.42 10.96
C PHE A 231 18.08 2.02 12.13
N GLU A 232 18.10 1.31 13.24
CA GLU A 232 18.84 1.67 14.44
C GLU A 232 19.79 0.54 14.79
N PRO A 233 21.12 0.79 14.88
CA PRO A 233 22.08 -0.23 15.29
C PRO A 233 21.94 -0.51 16.81
N ASP A 234 22.30 -1.72 17.25
CA ASP A 234 22.23 -2.15 18.66
C ASP A 234 22.90 -1.17 19.63
N PHE A 235 24.02 -0.56 19.20
CA PHE A 235 24.70 0.48 19.96
C PHE A 235 24.45 1.86 19.34
N ASN A 236 23.42 2.54 19.86
CA ASN A 236 23.01 3.88 19.43
C ASN A 236 22.92 4.86 20.61
N PRO A 237 24.06 5.34 21.15
CA PRO A 237 24.04 6.29 22.25
C PRO A 237 23.31 7.58 21.83
N PHE A 238 22.26 7.94 22.59
CA PHE A 238 21.44 9.13 22.38
C PHE A 238 20.69 9.20 21.04
N GLY A 239 20.48 8.07 20.34
CA GLY A 239 19.72 8.05 19.08
C GLY A 239 20.44 8.67 17.88
N LEU A 240 21.75 8.93 17.98
CA LEU A 240 22.52 9.69 16.97
C LEU A 240 22.80 8.94 15.66
N ARG A 241 22.52 7.63 15.61
CA ARG A 241 22.79 6.75 14.45
C ARG A 241 21.55 6.16 13.81
N THR A 242 20.37 6.69 14.12
CA THR A 242 19.14 6.30 13.42
C THR A 242 19.21 6.82 11.98
N GLU A 243 19.25 5.91 11.02
CA GLU A 243 19.27 6.23 9.59
C GLU A 243 18.01 5.70 8.90
N THR A 244 17.55 6.37 7.86
CA THR A 244 16.45 5.88 7.02
C THR A 244 17.01 5.17 5.81
N VAL A 245 16.83 3.85 5.75
CA VAL A 245 17.25 3.03 4.61
C VAL A 245 16.22 3.16 3.49
N THR A 246 16.68 3.35 2.26
CA THR A 246 15.82 3.51 1.08
C THR A 246 16.14 2.42 0.05
N LEU A 247 15.17 1.57 -0.25
CA LEU A 247 15.25 0.56 -1.30
C LEU A 247 14.53 1.05 -2.55
N GLN A 248 15.12 0.86 -3.73
CA GLN A 248 14.56 1.29 -5.01
C GLN A 248 14.43 0.12 -5.97
N LEU A 249 13.22 -0.11 -6.50
CA LEU A 249 12.89 -1.28 -7.30
C LEU A 249 12.13 -0.87 -8.56
N PRO A 250 12.34 -1.53 -9.71
CA PRO A 250 11.60 -1.21 -10.93
C PRO A 250 10.15 -1.71 -10.82
N LEU A 251 9.19 -0.89 -11.24
CA LEU A 251 7.79 -1.30 -11.24
C LEU A 251 7.50 -2.35 -12.32
N MET A 252 8.14 -2.25 -13.49
CA MET A 252 8.02 -3.19 -14.60
C MET A 252 9.38 -3.38 -15.27
N PRO A 253 10.22 -4.31 -14.76
CA PRO A 253 11.58 -4.50 -15.27
C PRO A 253 11.58 -4.97 -16.74
N THR A 254 12.39 -4.34 -17.59
CA THR A 254 12.56 -4.74 -18.99
C THR A 254 13.28 -6.10 -19.11
N PRO A 255 13.12 -6.86 -20.21
CA PRO A 255 13.86 -8.09 -20.45
C PRO A 255 15.38 -7.95 -20.23
N GLN A 256 15.97 -6.85 -20.70
CA GLN A 256 17.40 -6.56 -20.59
C GLN A 256 17.81 -6.31 -19.14
N ARG A 257 16.99 -5.61 -18.35
CA ARG A 257 17.25 -5.40 -16.92
C ARG A 257 17.20 -6.72 -16.16
N ARG A 258 16.18 -7.55 -16.42
CA ARG A 258 16.03 -8.89 -15.81
C ARG A 258 17.25 -9.77 -16.06
N GLU A 259 17.79 -9.75 -17.28
CA GLU A 259 19.02 -10.49 -17.61
C GLU A 259 20.24 -9.89 -16.90
N SER A 260 20.43 -8.57 -16.96
CA SER A 260 21.58 -7.88 -16.36
C SER A 260 21.67 -8.07 -14.84
N LYS A 261 20.52 -8.09 -14.16
CA LYS A 261 20.38 -8.25 -12.71
C LYS A 261 20.09 -9.69 -12.31
N ARG A 262 20.05 -10.62 -13.28
CA ARG A 262 19.88 -12.07 -13.09
C ARG A 262 18.67 -12.39 -12.21
N TYR A 263 17.49 -11.93 -12.63
CA TYR A 263 16.28 -12.27 -11.91
C TYR A 263 15.92 -13.73 -12.14
N GLU A 264 15.57 -14.40 -11.05
CA GLU A 264 15.10 -15.77 -11.06
C GLU A 264 13.58 -15.79 -10.92
N ARG A 265 12.95 -16.83 -11.44
CA ARG A 265 11.52 -17.09 -11.22
C ARG A 265 11.40 -18.19 -10.18
N ASP A 266 10.72 -17.88 -9.10
CA ASP A 266 10.46 -18.83 -8.02
C ASP A 266 8.95 -18.93 -7.79
N GLU A 267 8.54 -20.09 -7.28
CA GLU A 267 7.19 -20.32 -6.82
C GLU A 267 7.08 -20.02 -5.32
N LEU A 268 6.11 -19.18 -4.96
CA LEU A 268 5.86 -18.77 -3.59
C LEU A 268 4.58 -19.39 -3.06
N SER A 269 4.61 -19.84 -1.81
CA SER A 269 3.41 -20.20 -1.07
C SER A 269 2.72 -18.97 -0.48
N ILE A 270 1.43 -18.83 -0.78
CA ILE A 270 0.54 -17.74 -0.34
C ILE A 270 -0.79 -18.34 0.11
N LEU A 271 -1.02 -18.39 1.42
CA LEU A 271 -2.27 -18.92 2.00
C LEU A 271 -2.66 -20.32 1.45
N GLY A 272 -1.68 -21.20 1.26
CA GLY A 272 -1.89 -22.54 0.72
C GLY A 272 -2.07 -22.59 -0.80
N ASP A 273 -1.86 -21.47 -1.49
CA ASP A 273 -1.81 -21.37 -2.96
C ASP A 273 -0.38 -21.11 -3.44
N ALA A 274 -0.12 -21.38 -4.71
CA ALA A 274 1.18 -21.14 -5.32
C ALA A 274 1.14 -19.93 -6.26
N ALA A 275 2.18 -19.08 -6.19
CA ALA A 275 2.32 -17.90 -7.03
C ALA A 275 3.70 -17.88 -7.69
N LEU A 276 3.74 -17.87 -9.03
CA LEU A 276 4.99 -17.67 -9.75
C LEU A 276 5.37 -16.19 -9.73
N ALA A 277 6.58 -15.87 -9.27
CA ALA A 277 7.05 -14.49 -9.18
C ALA A 277 8.53 -14.36 -9.55
N LEU A 278 8.92 -13.12 -9.87
CA LEU A 278 10.29 -12.73 -10.13
C LEU A 278 10.97 -12.32 -8.83
N ASN A 279 12.09 -12.96 -8.50
CA ASN A 279 12.97 -12.55 -7.42
C ASN A 279 13.72 -11.29 -7.83
N VAL A 280 13.39 -10.15 -7.20
CA VAL A 280 13.98 -8.84 -7.50
C VAL A 280 14.98 -8.41 -6.44
N SER A 281 15.40 -9.31 -5.56
CA SER A 281 16.32 -9.01 -4.45
C SER A 281 17.68 -8.50 -4.91
N ASN A 282 18.11 -8.85 -6.12
CA ASN A 282 19.37 -8.38 -6.74
C ASN A 282 19.36 -6.88 -7.10
N GLU A 283 18.22 -6.20 -6.96
CA GLU A 283 18.15 -4.73 -7.01
C GLU A 283 18.58 -4.07 -5.70
N ILE A 284 18.59 -4.82 -4.60
CA ILE A 284 18.87 -4.31 -3.26
C ILE A 284 20.33 -4.61 -2.91
N ASP A 285 21.03 -3.60 -2.40
CA ASP A 285 22.38 -3.79 -1.89
C ASP A 285 22.38 -4.78 -0.70
N ALA A 286 23.33 -5.71 -0.69
CA ALA A 286 23.38 -6.77 0.32
C ALA A 286 23.40 -6.22 1.76
N ARG A 287 24.03 -5.06 1.99
CA ARG A 287 24.03 -4.37 3.28
C ARG A 287 22.62 -3.95 3.70
N ASP A 288 21.88 -3.34 2.80
CA ASP A 288 20.54 -2.83 3.10
C ASP A 288 19.51 -3.96 3.22
N LEU A 289 19.70 -5.06 2.49
CA LEU A 289 18.92 -6.29 2.69
C LEU A 289 19.15 -6.88 4.09
N GLN A 290 20.39 -6.84 4.61
CA GLN A 290 20.67 -7.27 5.99
C GLN A 290 20.07 -6.34 7.04
N LYS A 291 20.11 -5.01 6.80
CA LYS A 291 19.42 -4.05 7.67
C LYS A 291 17.91 -4.29 7.69
N LEU A 292 17.31 -4.58 6.53
CA LEU A 292 15.89 -4.91 6.44
C LEU A 292 15.58 -6.20 7.21
N LYS A 293 16.41 -7.23 7.06
CA LYS A 293 16.28 -8.49 7.77
C LYS A 293 16.33 -8.30 9.30
N TYR A 294 17.31 -7.52 9.78
CA TYR A 294 17.41 -7.14 11.19
C TYR A 294 16.20 -6.33 11.66
N PHE A 295 15.77 -5.34 10.87
CA PHE A 295 14.60 -4.51 11.15
C PHE A 295 13.33 -5.36 11.29
N LEU A 296 13.11 -6.32 10.39
CA LEU A 296 11.95 -7.22 10.43
C LEU A 296 12.07 -8.32 11.50
N GLY A 297 13.25 -8.55 12.08
CA GLY A 297 13.49 -9.62 13.04
C GLY A 297 13.46 -11.02 12.40
N VAL A 298 13.80 -11.13 11.12
CA VAL A 298 13.78 -12.40 10.37
C VAL A 298 15.15 -13.06 10.45
N SER A 299 15.21 -14.34 10.79
CA SER A 299 16.46 -15.13 10.79
C SER A 299 16.68 -15.92 9.50
N ASN A 300 15.60 -16.30 8.82
CA ASN A 300 15.63 -17.03 7.55
C ASN A 300 16.16 -16.16 6.40
N PRO A 301 16.55 -16.76 5.26
CA PRO A 301 16.80 -16.02 4.03
C PRO A 301 15.55 -15.19 3.67
N LEU A 302 15.75 -13.91 3.38
CA LEU A 302 14.70 -12.96 3.04
C LEU A 302 14.90 -12.51 1.59
N ALA A 303 13.83 -12.52 0.81
CA ALA A 303 13.82 -12.02 -0.55
C ALA A 303 12.57 -11.19 -0.82
N LEU A 304 12.69 -10.31 -1.80
CA LEU A 304 11.59 -9.53 -2.32
C LEU A 304 11.21 -10.03 -3.72
N PHE A 305 9.91 -10.23 -3.91
CA PHE A 305 9.34 -10.78 -5.13
C PHE A 305 8.37 -9.80 -5.76
N ARG A 306 8.33 -9.84 -7.09
CA ARG A 306 7.34 -9.16 -7.92
C ARG A 306 6.55 -10.21 -8.69
N ILE A 307 5.22 -10.14 -8.64
CA ILE A 307 4.35 -11.10 -9.34
C ILE A 307 4.63 -11.10 -10.86
N ASP A 308 4.54 -12.25 -11.52
CA ASP A 308 4.51 -12.31 -12.98
C ASP A 308 3.09 -11.99 -13.48
N GLU A 309 2.93 -10.86 -14.18
CA GLU A 309 1.62 -10.40 -14.68
C GLU A 309 0.99 -11.34 -15.70
N HIS A 310 1.78 -12.22 -16.33
CA HIS A 310 1.26 -13.22 -17.26
C HIS A 310 0.75 -14.47 -16.54
N ARG A 311 1.08 -14.64 -15.25
CA ARG A 311 0.68 -15.80 -14.42
C ARG A 311 0.09 -15.35 -13.09
N LEU A 312 -0.86 -14.43 -13.16
CA LEU A 312 -1.68 -14.06 -12.02
C LEU A 312 -2.52 -15.24 -11.53
N ARG A 313 -2.84 -15.27 -10.24
CA ARG A 313 -3.61 -16.35 -9.61
C ARG A 313 -5.09 -16.18 -9.87
N SER A 314 -5.84 -17.26 -10.05
CA SER A 314 -7.30 -17.20 -10.22
C SER A 314 -8.01 -16.98 -8.88
N VAL A 315 -9.11 -16.23 -8.91
CA VAL A 315 -10.06 -16.18 -7.78
C VAL A 315 -10.76 -17.55 -7.69
N LYS A 316 -10.75 -18.16 -6.50
CA LYS A 316 -11.18 -19.56 -6.31
C LYS A 316 -12.65 -19.74 -5.93
N SER A 317 -13.31 -18.68 -5.45
CA SER A 317 -14.66 -18.76 -4.87
C SER A 317 -15.40 -17.44 -5.03
N CYS A 318 -16.73 -17.48 -4.85
CA CYS A 318 -17.59 -16.28 -4.84
C CYS A 318 -17.46 -15.43 -6.11
N ILE A 319 -17.32 -16.10 -7.26
CA ILE A 319 -17.36 -15.44 -8.56
C ILE A 319 -18.81 -15.32 -9.05
N PRO A 320 -19.12 -14.36 -9.94
CA PRO A 320 -20.43 -14.29 -10.58
C PRO A 320 -20.81 -15.61 -11.27
N LEU A 321 -22.07 -16.05 -11.13
CA LEU A 321 -22.57 -17.33 -11.65
C LEU A 321 -22.34 -17.52 -13.16
N ASP A 322 -22.44 -16.42 -13.92
CA ASP A 322 -22.33 -16.44 -15.39
C ASP A 322 -20.89 -16.29 -15.91
N ALA A 323 -19.90 -16.26 -15.02
CA ALA A 323 -18.51 -16.01 -15.36
C ALA A 323 -17.61 -17.22 -15.11
N GLN A 324 -16.54 -17.36 -15.91
CA GLN A 324 -15.59 -18.45 -15.73
C GLN A 324 -14.56 -18.09 -14.64
N HIS A 325 -14.13 -19.10 -13.88
CA HIS A 325 -13.11 -18.91 -12.82
C HIS A 325 -11.81 -18.31 -13.36
N ASP A 326 -11.42 -18.65 -14.58
CA ASP A 326 -10.19 -18.16 -15.17
C ASP A 326 -10.23 -16.69 -15.59
N ASP A 327 -11.41 -16.07 -15.62
CA ASP A 327 -11.57 -14.69 -16.04
C ASP A 327 -11.14 -13.68 -14.96
N PHE A 328 -11.11 -14.09 -13.69
CA PHE A 328 -10.78 -13.20 -12.57
C PHE A 328 -9.47 -13.61 -11.96
N LYS A 329 -8.50 -12.69 -12.06
CA LYS A 329 -7.15 -12.92 -11.59
C LYS A 329 -6.78 -11.95 -10.47
N ILE A 330 -5.85 -12.34 -9.61
CA ILE A 330 -5.30 -11.52 -8.53
C ILE A 330 -3.78 -11.68 -8.47
N ALA A 331 -3.11 -10.63 -8.01
CA ALA A 331 -1.67 -10.67 -7.71
C ALA A 331 -1.42 -11.33 -6.34
N PHE A 332 -0.70 -10.66 -5.44
CA PHE A 332 -0.45 -11.14 -4.09
C PHE A 332 -1.58 -10.80 -3.09
N ALA A 333 -2.76 -10.37 -3.56
CA ALA A 333 -3.96 -10.25 -2.74
C ALA A 333 -4.36 -11.58 -2.10
N ASP A 334 -5.01 -11.56 -0.94
CA ASP A 334 -5.31 -12.81 -0.22
C ASP A 334 -6.30 -13.69 -0.99
N SER A 335 -7.42 -13.12 -1.45
CA SER A 335 -8.47 -13.88 -2.15
C SER A 335 -9.23 -13.08 -3.21
N PHE A 336 -9.34 -11.76 -3.04
CA PHE A 336 -10.11 -10.90 -3.94
C PHE A 336 -9.34 -9.61 -4.30
N PRO A 337 -9.63 -8.99 -5.44
CA PRO A 337 -8.82 -7.92 -5.98
C PRO A 337 -8.97 -6.58 -5.25
N ILE A 338 -10.16 -6.28 -4.71
CA ILE A 338 -10.44 -4.97 -4.07
C ILE A 338 -11.24 -5.20 -2.78
N GLY A 339 -10.79 -4.63 -1.67
CA GLY A 339 -11.57 -4.57 -0.42
C GLY A 339 -12.20 -3.20 -0.22
N MET A 340 -13.41 -3.14 0.32
CA MET A 340 -14.10 -1.91 0.70
C MET A 340 -14.60 -1.97 2.15
N THR A 341 -14.56 -0.85 2.85
CA THR A 341 -15.08 -0.75 4.24
C THR A 341 -15.83 0.57 4.45
N GLY A 342 -17.01 0.52 5.06
CA GLY A 342 -17.74 1.71 5.48
C GLY A 342 -17.18 2.31 6.79
N LEU A 343 -16.98 3.63 6.82
CA LEU A 343 -16.52 4.32 8.02
C LEU A 343 -17.56 4.30 9.15
N ALA A 344 -18.85 4.28 8.83
CA ALA A 344 -19.92 4.15 9.83
C ALA A 344 -19.83 2.80 10.57
N SER A 345 -19.58 1.72 9.84
CA SER A 345 -19.36 0.37 10.38
C SER A 345 -18.15 0.33 11.30
N LEU A 346 -17.05 0.98 10.91
CA LEU A 346 -15.84 1.11 11.72
C LEU A 346 -16.11 1.82 13.05
N ARG A 347 -16.82 2.97 13.01
CA ARG A 347 -17.20 3.72 14.22
C ARG A 347 -18.12 2.91 15.13
N ALA A 348 -19.05 2.14 14.55
CA ALA A 348 -19.91 1.26 15.32
C ALA A 348 -19.10 0.20 16.09
N ILE A 349 -18.05 -0.38 15.49
CA ILE A 349 -17.13 -1.29 16.19
C ILE A 349 -16.31 -0.57 17.25
N GLU A 350 -15.75 0.60 16.94
CA GLU A 350 -15.00 1.41 17.89
C GLU A 350 -15.83 1.73 19.15
N ASN A 351 -17.11 2.07 18.98
CA ASN A 351 -18.03 2.35 20.07
C ASN A 351 -18.27 1.15 20.99
N GLN A 352 -18.02 -0.07 20.53
CA GLN A 352 -18.15 -1.29 21.33
C GLN A 352 -16.82 -1.77 21.94
N LEU A 353 -15.68 -1.17 21.56
CA LEU A 353 -14.41 -1.51 22.19
C LEU A 353 -14.46 -1.26 23.72
N PRO A 354 -13.77 -2.09 24.52
CA PRO A 354 -13.64 -1.86 25.96
C PRO A 354 -13.02 -0.49 26.28
N ALA A 355 -13.37 0.10 27.42
CA ALA A 355 -12.93 1.45 27.79
C ALA A 355 -11.41 1.54 28.00
N GLU A 356 -10.80 0.43 28.45
CA GLU A 356 -9.37 0.24 28.65
C GLU A 356 -8.60 -0.01 27.35
N SER A 357 -9.30 -0.27 26.23
CA SER A 357 -8.67 -0.52 24.95
C SER A 357 -7.90 0.71 24.48
N LYS A 358 -6.63 0.51 24.12
CA LYS A 358 -5.80 1.57 23.53
C LYS A 358 -6.36 2.06 22.19
N ALA A 359 -7.22 1.28 21.52
CA ALA A 359 -7.84 1.68 20.27
C ALA A 359 -9.16 2.46 20.45
N LYS A 360 -9.70 2.55 21.68
CA LYS A 360 -10.96 3.23 21.95
C LYS A 360 -10.89 4.72 21.56
N GLY A 361 -11.80 5.17 20.70
CA GLY A 361 -11.89 6.55 20.21
C GLY A 361 -10.74 6.99 19.29
N LYS A 362 -9.90 6.04 18.85
CA LYS A 362 -8.83 6.26 17.87
C LYS A 362 -8.53 5.02 17.02
N LEU A 363 -9.55 4.20 16.75
CA LEU A 363 -9.42 2.99 15.94
C LEU A 363 -9.14 3.38 14.49
N ASP A 364 -7.90 3.20 14.04
CA ASP A 364 -7.47 3.54 12.69
C ASP A 364 -8.04 2.59 11.63
N ALA A 365 -8.83 3.11 10.68
CA ALA A 365 -9.42 2.37 9.56
C ALA A 365 -8.38 1.60 8.72
N ARG A 366 -7.12 2.08 8.68
CA ARG A 366 -6.02 1.44 7.94
C ARG A 366 -5.66 0.05 8.48
N ARG A 367 -6.08 -0.28 9.70
CA ARG A 367 -5.96 -1.64 10.30
C ARG A 367 -6.69 -2.72 9.48
N PHE A 368 -7.75 -2.34 8.77
CA PHE A 368 -8.58 -3.24 7.96
C PHE A 368 -8.06 -3.40 6.53
N ARG A 369 -7.08 -2.57 6.14
CA ARG A 369 -6.40 -2.63 4.83
C ARG A 369 -7.33 -2.68 3.61
N ALA A 370 -8.45 -1.99 3.69
CA ALA A 370 -9.34 -1.81 2.55
C ALA A 370 -8.65 -0.96 1.48
N ASN A 371 -9.05 -1.16 0.23
CA ASN A 371 -8.65 -0.34 -0.90
C ASN A 371 -9.57 0.88 -1.02
N ILE A 372 -10.87 0.72 -0.75
CA ILE A 372 -11.87 1.78 -0.83
C ILE A 372 -12.47 1.97 0.57
N TYR A 373 -12.48 3.21 1.06
CA TYR A 373 -13.20 3.58 2.27
C TYR A 373 -14.42 4.41 1.88
N ALA A 374 -15.60 3.97 2.32
CA ALA A 374 -16.87 4.61 2.01
C ALA A 374 -17.33 5.49 3.19
N THR A 375 -17.95 6.63 2.86
CA THR A 375 -18.68 7.49 3.80
C THR A 375 -20.12 7.68 3.32
N GLY A 376 -21.01 8.16 4.18
CA GLY A 376 -22.44 8.36 3.88
C GLY A 376 -23.28 7.08 3.92
N THR A 377 -22.72 5.97 4.39
CA THR A 377 -23.47 4.72 4.68
C THR A 377 -23.96 4.70 6.12
N LYS A 378 -25.01 3.92 6.39
CA LYS A 378 -25.31 3.46 7.75
C LYS A 378 -24.30 2.40 8.18
N ALA A 379 -24.21 2.16 9.48
CA ALA A 379 -23.36 1.10 10.00
C ALA A 379 -23.82 -0.27 9.46
N PHE A 380 -22.89 -0.99 8.86
CA PHE A 380 -23.04 -2.33 8.29
C PHE A 380 -23.95 -2.43 7.06
N GLU A 381 -24.33 -1.29 6.47
CA GLU A 381 -25.15 -1.26 5.26
C GLU A 381 -24.47 -1.99 4.09
N GLU A 382 -23.14 -1.97 4.04
CA GLU A 382 -22.38 -2.64 2.99
C GLU A 382 -22.53 -4.18 3.00
N ASP A 383 -22.98 -4.78 4.10
CA ASP A 383 -23.12 -6.24 4.24
C ASP A 383 -24.26 -6.80 3.35
N GLU A 384 -25.21 -5.95 2.96
CA GLU A 384 -26.41 -6.31 2.20
C GLU A 384 -26.23 -6.13 0.69
N TRP A 385 -25.14 -5.50 0.26
CA TRP A 385 -24.88 -5.20 -1.15
C TRP A 385 -24.45 -6.46 -1.91
N ASN A 386 -25.06 -6.70 -3.07
CA ASN A 386 -24.68 -7.79 -3.98
C ASN A 386 -23.94 -7.26 -5.21
N GLN A 387 -24.24 -6.03 -5.61
CA GLN A 387 -23.58 -5.32 -6.69
C GLN A 387 -23.39 -3.87 -6.29
N ILE A 388 -22.30 -3.27 -6.78
CA ILE A 388 -22.05 -1.84 -6.63
C ILE A 388 -21.54 -1.23 -7.94
N ALA A 389 -21.74 0.07 -8.11
CA ALA A 389 -21.18 0.86 -9.19
C ALA A 389 -20.37 2.02 -8.60
N ILE A 390 -19.10 2.12 -8.99
CA ILE A 390 -18.19 3.17 -8.52
C ILE A 390 -17.32 3.63 -9.69
N GLY A 391 -17.27 4.94 -9.93
CA GLY A 391 -16.41 5.51 -10.96
C GLY A 391 -16.84 5.15 -12.38
N ARG A 392 -15.89 5.11 -13.30
CA ARG A 392 -16.16 4.93 -14.74
C ARG A 392 -15.38 3.77 -15.34
N ARG A 393 -16.05 2.87 -16.06
CA ARG A 393 -15.38 1.89 -16.93
C ARG A 393 -15.07 2.54 -18.27
N ILE A 394 -13.91 2.19 -18.82
CA ILE A 394 -13.45 2.65 -20.14
C ILE A 394 -13.48 1.43 -21.06
N GLY A 395 -14.31 1.50 -22.09
CA GLY A 395 -14.43 0.46 -23.10
C GLY A 395 -14.35 1.04 -24.51
N GLY A 396 -14.23 0.16 -25.51
CA GLY A 396 -14.32 0.54 -26.91
C GLY A 396 -13.17 0.04 -27.80
N SER A 397 -13.24 0.39 -29.08
CA SER A 397 -12.24 0.07 -30.10
C SER A 397 -11.26 1.23 -30.25
N ALA A 398 -10.18 1.04 -31.02
CA ALA A 398 -9.19 2.08 -31.32
C ALA A 398 -9.81 3.39 -31.86
N ASN A 399 -11.01 3.32 -32.42
CA ASN A 399 -11.72 4.44 -33.05
C ASN A 399 -12.91 4.99 -32.24
N GLU A 400 -13.39 4.26 -31.23
CA GLU A 400 -14.55 4.66 -30.43
C GLU A 400 -14.33 4.23 -28.99
N LEU A 401 -14.19 5.20 -28.08
CA LEU A 401 -14.11 4.98 -26.64
C LEU A 401 -15.44 5.38 -26.01
N PHE A 402 -15.96 4.56 -25.11
CA PHE A 402 -17.12 4.88 -24.29
C PHE A 402 -16.75 4.86 -22.81
N GLU A 403 -17.44 5.69 -22.04
CA GLU A 403 -17.32 5.79 -20.59
C GLU A 403 -18.70 5.53 -19.96
N GLU A 404 -18.80 4.50 -19.13
CA GLU A 404 -20.03 4.08 -18.46
C GLU A 404 -19.76 3.86 -16.98
N GLU A 405 -20.79 3.58 -16.18
CA GLU A 405 -20.61 3.23 -14.78
C GLU A 405 -19.81 1.93 -14.64
N ALA A 406 -18.81 1.95 -13.75
CA ALA A 406 -17.98 0.79 -13.46
C ALA A 406 -18.68 -0.10 -12.44
N GLY A 407 -19.22 -1.23 -12.89
CA GLY A 407 -19.86 -2.24 -12.05
C GLY A 407 -18.87 -3.17 -11.35
N TYR A 408 -19.20 -3.57 -10.13
CA TYR A 408 -18.45 -4.54 -9.32
C TYR A 408 -19.42 -5.54 -8.71
N HIS A 409 -19.04 -6.80 -8.73
CA HIS A 409 -19.72 -7.84 -7.98
C HIS A 409 -19.21 -7.84 -6.54
N VAL A 410 -20.13 -7.85 -5.58
CA VAL A 410 -19.79 -8.03 -4.16
C VAL A 410 -19.71 -9.53 -3.89
N ALA A 411 -18.49 -10.02 -3.66
CA ALA A 411 -18.21 -11.45 -3.58
C ALA A 411 -18.55 -12.02 -2.20
N CYS A 412 -18.02 -11.41 -1.14
CA CYS A 412 -18.28 -11.82 0.25
C CYS A 412 -17.90 -10.71 1.23
N LEU A 413 -18.16 -10.94 2.53
CA LEU A 413 -17.71 -10.04 3.58
C LEU A 413 -16.20 -10.17 3.82
N SER A 414 -15.57 -9.05 4.15
CA SER A 414 -14.13 -8.97 4.40
C SER A 414 -13.77 -9.58 5.75
N LYS A 415 -13.12 -10.75 5.72
CA LYS A 415 -12.71 -11.49 6.93
C LYS A 415 -11.69 -10.71 7.76
N CYS A 416 -11.96 -10.61 9.06
CA CYS A 416 -11.08 -10.03 10.05
C CYS A 416 -10.22 -11.11 10.72
N SER A 417 -9.06 -10.72 11.25
CA SER A 417 -8.12 -11.61 11.90
C SER A 417 -7.30 -10.87 12.97
N SER A 418 -6.25 -11.50 13.52
CA SER A 418 -5.33 -10.80 14.43
C SER A 418 -4.50 -9.70 13.75
N LEU A 419 -4.62 -9.53 12.43
CA LEU A 419 -4.02 -8.43 11.67
C LEU A 419 -4.48 -7.06 12.19
N GLN A 420 -5.79 -6.92 12.44
CA GLN A 420 -6.42 -5.66 12.81
C GLN A 420 -5.89 -5.12 14.16
N ASN A 421 -5.30 -5.98 14.99
CA ASN A 421 -4.70 -5.59 16.26
C ASN A 421 -3.42 -4.78 16.09
N ILE A 422 -2.83 -4.77 14.90
CA ILE A 422 -1.57 -4.07 14.62
C ILE A 422 -1.86 -2.62 14.33
N ASP A 423 -1.26 -1.75 15.13
CA ASP A 423 -1.30 -0.31 14.87
C ASP A 423 -0.44 0.03 13.65
N PRO A 424 -1.01 0.63 12.60
CA PRO A 424 -0.26 0.90 11.37
C PRO A 424 0.77 2.02 11.52
N GLY A 425 0.63 2.92 12.51
CA GLY A 425 1.58 4.00 12.76
C GLY A 425 2.76 3.58 13.61
N THR A 426 2.55 2.65 14.55
CA THR A 426 3.60 2.21 15.50
C THR A 426 4.13 0.81 15.23
N GLY A 427 3.44 0.00 14.42
CA GLY A 427 3.77 -1.41 14.19
C GLY A 427 3.58 -2.30 15.42
N VAL A 428 2.97 -1.79 16.50
CA VAL A 428 2.73 -2.55 17.73
C VAL A 428 1.44 -3.35 17.60
N LYS A 429 1.53 -4.66 17.87
CA LYS A 429 0.38 -5.57 17.89
C LYS A 429 -0.25 -5.59 19.28
N ASP A 430 -1.50 -5.16 19.40
CA ASP A 430 -2.27 -5.39 20.61
C ASP A 430 -2.57 -6.88 20.79
N ARG A 431 -2.64 -7.32 22.04
CA ARG A 431 -2.84 -8.74 22.36
C ARG A 431 -4.23 -9.23 21.97
N HIS A 432 -5.26 -8.38 22.09
CA HIS A 432 -6.66 -8.78 21.96
C HIS A 432 -7.46 -7.87 21.01
N GLU A 433 -7.27 -6.56 21.06
CA GLU A 433 -8.17 -5.61 20.39
C GLU A 433 -7.63 -5.08 19.05
N PRO A 434 -8.50 -4.79 18.07
CA PRO A 434 -9.97 -4.87 18.10
C PRO A 434 -10.55 -6.26 17.75
N TYR A 435 -9.71 -7.26 17.52
CA TYR A 435 -10.15 -8.55 16.97
C TYR A 435 -11.08 -9.33 17.91
N GLU A 436 -10.88 -9.29 19.23
CA GLU A 436 -11.81 -9.97 20.15
C GLU A 436 -13.19 -9.31 20.19
N THR A 437 -13.25 -7.97 20.15
CA THR A 437 -14.54 -7.26 19.98
C THR A 437 -15.23 -7.65 18.65
N LEU A 438 -14.47 -7.73 17.56
CA LEU A 438 -14.98 -8.16 16.26
C LEU A 438 -15.52 -9.61 16.31
N LYS A 439 -14.83 -10.54 16.98
CA LYS A 439 -15.30 -11.92 17.17
C LYS A 439 -16.64 -12.01 17.90
N GLY A 440 -16.87 -11.13 18.87
CA GLY A 440 -18.12 -11.10 19.64
C GLY A 440 -19.30 -10.52 18.87
N LEU A 441 -19.05 -9.59 17.94
CA LEU A 441 -20.11 -8.78 17.32
C LEU A 441 -20.36 -9.07 15.84
N ARG A 442 -19.35 -9.57 15.11
CA ARG A 442 -19.33 -9.55 13.64
C ARG A 442 -19.24 -10.92 12.99
N LYS A 443 -19.63 -11.96 13.73
CA LYS A 443 -19.98 -13.25 13.14
C LYS A 443 -21.42 -13.14 12.63
N THR A 444 -21.61 -13.35 11.34
CA THR A 444 -22.92 -13.27 10.70
C THR A 444 -23.39 -14.67 10.33
N GLU A 445 -24.67 -14.83 9.97
CA GLU A 445 -25.15 -16.12 9.44
C GLU A 445 -24.46 -16.49 8.11
N ARG A 446 -24.05 -15.47 7.33
CA ARG A 446 -23.33 -15.63 6.06
C ARG A 446 -21.88 -16.03 6.24
N GLU A 447 -21.22 -15.55 7.31
CA GLU A 447 -19.80 -15.76 7.56
C GLU A 447 -19.55 -16.15 9.02
N ALA A 448 -19.07 -17.38 9.23
CA ALA A 448 -18.72 -17.90 10.55
C ALA A 448 -17.54 -17.16 11.20
N GLU A 449 -16.68 -16.57 10.37
CA GLU A 449 -15.55 -15.75 10.80
C GLU A 449 -15.97 -14.28 10.94
N PRO A 450 -15.43 -13.54 11.92
CA PRO A 450 -15.75 -12.12 12.08
C PRO A 450 -15.39 -11.33 10.83
N SER A 451 -16.28 -10.45 10.38
CA SER A 451 -16.10 -9.70 9.13
C SER A 451 -16.50 -8.23 9.23
N LEU A 452 -15.78 -7.36 8.52
CA LEU A 452 -16.08 -5.93 8.45
C LEU A 452 -15.73 -5.38 7.07
N GLY A 453 -16.72 -4.86 6.37
CA GLY A 453 -16.59 -4.46 4.96
C GLY A 453 -16.81 -5.62 4.00
N VAL A 454 -16.57 -5.38 2.72
CA VAL A 454 -16.86 -6.31 1.62
C VAL A 454 -15.68 -6.46 0.65
N GLN A 455 -15.65 -7.60 -0.05
CA GLN A 455 -14.70 -7.90 -1.11
C GLN A 455 -15.37 -7.76 -2.47
N LEU A 456 -14.69 -7.09 -3.40
CA LEU A 456 -15.24 -6.67 -4.68
C LEU A 456 -14.47 -7.28 -5.83
N ILE A 457 -15.19 -7.66 -6.88
CA ILE A 457 -14.64 -8.14 -8.16
C ILE A 457 -15.09 -7.19 -9.27
N PRO A 458 -14.18 -6.48 -9.95
CA PRO A 458 -14.52 -5.66 -11.12
C PRO A 458 -15.12 -6.53 -12.24
N THR A 459 -16.29 -6.14 -12.76
CA THR A 459 -16.96 -6.86 -13.88
C THR A 459 -16.62 -6.27 -15.25
N PHE A 460 -15.59 -5.43 -15.31
CA PHE A 460 -15.09 -4.74 -16.51
C PHE A 460 -13.56 -4.92 -16.65
N GLN A 461 -13.02 -4.57 -17.82
CA GLN A 461 -11.60 -4.74 -18.12
C GLN A 461 -10.73 -3.59 -17.61
N LEU A 462 -11.16 -2.35 -17.86
CA LEU A 462 -10.45 -1.13 -17.50
C LEU A 462 -11.44 -0.08 -17.00
N GLY A 463 -11.06 0.66 -15.97
CA GLY A 463 -11.85 1.76 -15.42
C GLY A 463 -11.01 2.67 -14.54
N ILE A 464 -11.65 3.70 -14.00
CA ILE A 464 -11.05 4.69 -13.11
C ILE A 464 -12.00 4.94 -11.96
N VAL A 465 -11.47 4.89 -10.74
CA VAL A 465 -12.14 5.31 -9.51
C VAL A 465 -11.43 6.52 -8.91
N LYS A 466 -12.18 7.46 -8.34
CA LYS A 466 -11.67 8.68 -7.72
C LYS A 466 -12.29 8.89 -6.34
N VAL A 467 -11.56 9.58 -5.47
CA VAL A 467 -12.12 10.10 -4.22
C VAL A 467 -13.26 11.08 -4.56
N GLY A 468 -14.38 10.92 -3.86
CA GLY A 468 -15.61 11.68 -4.08
C GLY A 468 -16.58 11.05 -5.08
N ASP A 469 -16.22 9.99 -5.80
CA ASP A 469 -17.15 9.25 -6.65
C ASP A 469 -18.31 8.69 -5.81
N GLU A 470 -19.54 8.80 -6.33
CA GLU A 470 -20.72 8.21 -5.71
C GLU A 470 -20.68 6.68 -5.85
N ILE A 471 -21.23 6.00 -4.85
CA ILE A 471 -21.35 4.55 -4.81
C ILE A 471 -22.84 4.23 -4.99
N GLY A 472 -23.18 3.68 -6.15
CA GLY A 472 -24.47 3.00 -6.35
C GLY A 472 -24.37 1.59 -5.78
N ALA A 473 -25.39 1.14 -5.05
CA ALA A 473 -25.42 -0.20 -4.47
C ALA A 473 -26.81 -0.82 -4.63
N TRP A 474 -26.85 -2.12 -4.85
CA TRP A 474 -28.09 -2.89 -5.05
C TRP A 474 -28.07 -4.15 -4.20
N SER A 475 -29.21 -4.44 -3.58
CA SER A 475 -29.45 -5.62 -2.73
C SER A 475 -30.30 -6.66 -3.47
N SER A 476 -30.45 -7.87 -2.91
CA SER A 476 -31.30 -8.93 -3.49
C SER A 476 -32.80 -8.66 -3.38
N GLU A 477 -33.21 -7.68 -2.58
CA GLU A 477 -34.62 -7.26 -2.47
C GLU A 477 -34.99 -6.22 -3.55
N ASP A 478 -34.00 -5.68 -4.24
CA ASP A 478 -34.18 -4.82 -5.41
C ASP A 478 -34.34 -5.71 -6.64
N ASP A 479 -35.57 -6.18 -6.88
CA ASP A 479 -35.95 -6.73 -8.18
C ASP A 479 -35.63 -5.70 -9.29
N GLU A 480 -35.09 -6.20 -10.40
CA GLU A 480 -34.89 -5.49 -11.67
C GLU A 480 -33.63 -4.60 -11.81
N TYR A 481 -32.64 -5.17 -12.52
CA TYR A 481 -31.74 -4.40 -13.38
C TYR A 481 -32.60 -3.66 -14.44
N PRO A 482 -32.31 -2.41 -14.85
CA PRO A 482 -32.85 -1.93 -16.12
C PRO A 482 -32.27 -2.83 -17.20
N GLU A 483 -33.10 -3.74 -17.74
CA GLU A 483 -32.77 -4.50 -18.93
C GLU A 483 -32.19 -3.54 -19.97
N LYS A 484 -31.15 -4.02 -20.66
CA LYS A 484 -30.55 -3.32 -21.79
C LYS A 484 -31.65 -2.97 -22.78
N ASP A 485 -32.07 -1.72 -22.81
CA ASP A 485 -32.82 -1.20 -23.94
C ASP A 485 -31.89 -1.17 -25.16
N GLY A 486 -32.08 -2.17 -26.03
CA GLY A 486 -31.92 -2.15 -27.49
C GLY A 486 -30.61 -1.66 -28.09
#